data_AF-A0A8J6ENJ5-F1
#
_entry.id   AF-A0A8J6ENJ5-F1
#
_cell.length_a   1.000
_cell.length_b   1.000
_cell.length_c   1.000
_cell.angle_alpha   90.00
_cell.angle_beta   90.00
_cell.angle_gamma   90.00
#
_symmetry.space_group_name_H-M   'P 1'
#
loop_
_entity.id
_entity.type
_entity.pdbx_description
1 polymer ?
#
loop_
_entity_poly.entity_id
_entity_poly.type
_entity_poly.pdbx_seq_one_letter_code
_entity_poly.pdbx_strand_id
1 'polypeptide(L)'
;MTPPLLRTVGLRAFSMASEAYKAGSVSAAYVTCPNDTVAKDIARFEWKGKIEEDSEVLLMIKTRTSKVSALTEYVRSVHPYEVCEVISVPIEQGNAPYLSWVTDTVPE
;
A
#
# COMPACT_ATOMS: atom_id res chain seq x y z
N MET A 1 -36.45 34.97 -9.73
CA MET A 1 -35.02 35.27 -9.95
C MET A 1 -34.31 35.15 -8.61
N THR A 2 -33.75 33.98 -8.34
CA THR A 2 -33.06 33.61 -7.10
C THR A 2 -31.55 33.81 -7.31
N PRO A 3 -30.79 34.41 -6.37
CA PRO A 3 -29.40 34.77 -6.62
C PRO A 3 -28.48 33.52 -6.65
N PRO A 4 -27.47 33.48 -7.53
CA PRO A 4 -26.65 32.29 -7.81
C PRO A 4 -25.57 31.99 -6.74
N LEU A 5 -25.63 32.59 -5.55
CA LEU A 5 -24.56 32.52 -4.55
C LEU A 5 -24.65 31.33 -3.57
N LEU A 6 -25.75 30.56 -3.58
CA LEU A 6 -25.93 29.42 -2.66
C LEU A 6 -25.37 28.09 -3.17
N ARG A 7 -24.86 28.02 -4.41
CA ARG A 7 -24.30 26.76 -4.96
C ARG A 7 -22.81 26.56 -4.66
N THR A 8 -22.09 27.61 -4.31
CA THR A 8 -20.62 27.53 -4.09
C THR A 8 -20.26 27.12 -2.66
N VAL A 9 -21.16 27.27 -1.69
CA VAL A 9 -20.91 26.88 -0.30
C VAL A 9 -21.06 25.37 -0.09
N GLY A 10 -21.91 24.69 -0.88
CA GLY A 10 -22.11 23.24 -0.78
C GLY A 10 -20.89 22.40 -1.16
N LEU A 11 -20.02 22.89 -2.06
CA LEU A 11 -18.83 22.13 -2.48
C LEU A 11 -17.62 22.30 -1.55
N ARG A 12 -17.62 23.32 -0.67
CA ARG A 12 -16.56 23.49 0.33
C ARG A 12 -16.84 22.79 1.66
N ALA A 13 -18.09 22.37 1.91
CA ALA A 13 -18.45 21.62 3.11
C ALA A 13 -18.12 20.11 3.02
N PHE A 14 -17.83 19.58 1.83
CA PHE A 14 -17.33 18.20 1.69
C PHE A 14 -15.85 18.03 2.05
N SER A 15 -15.10 19.13 2.20
CA SER A 15 -13.64 19.10 2.41
C SER A 15 -13.21 19.02 3.88
N MET A 16 -14.14 19.06 4.85
CA MET A 16 -13.79 19.09 6.29
C MET A 16 -14.32 17.89 7.10
N ALA A 17 -14.75 16.84 6.41
CA ALA A 17 -15.03 15.55 7.02
C ALA A 17 -14.31 14.43 6.26
N SER A 18 -13.04 14.65 5.88
CA SER A 18 -12.15 13.49 5.77
C SER A 18 -12.00 12.99 7.21
N GLU A 19 -12.54 11.82 7.52
CA GLU A 19 -12.34 11.19 8.83
C GLU A 19 -10.88 11.33 9.22
N ALA A 20 -10.64 11.86 10.43
CA ALA A 20 -9.29 12.00 10.94
C ALA A 20 -8.61 10.63 10.83
N TYR A 21 -7.50 10.58 10.10
CA TYR A 21 -6.71 9.37 9.92
C TYR A 21 -6.60 8.58 11.23
N LYS A 22 -6.97 7.30 11.20
CA LYS A 22 -6.83 6.40 12.34
C LYS A 22 -5.50 5.66 12.25
N ALA A 23 -4.66 5.76 13.28
CA ALA A 23 -3.41 5.00 13.38
C ALA A 23 -3.66 3.49 13.15
N GLY A 24 -2.77 2.86 12.39
CA GLY A 24 -2.88 1.45 12.02
C GLY A 24 -3.95 1.12 10.97
N SER A 25 -4.69 2.10 10.43
CA SER A 25 -5.68 1.87 9.35
C SER A 25 -5.04 1.65 7.98
N VAL A 26 -3.81 2.11 7.80
CA VAL A 26 -2.99 1.91 6.60
C VAL A 26 -1.77 1.08 6.97
N SER A 27 -1.39 0.16 6.09
CA SER A 27 -0.17 -0.63 6.20
C SER A 27 0.71 -0.44 4.96
N ALA A 28 2.02 -0.50 5.18
CA ALA A 28 2.98 -0.67 4.10
C ALA A 28 3.26 -2.17 3.94
N ALA A 29 3.05 -2.72 2.75
CA ALA A 29 3.37 -4.09 2.40
C ALA A 29 4.62 -4.13 1.51
N TYR A 30 5.56 -4.99 1.86
CA TYR A 30 6.79 -5.28 1.13
C TYR A 30 6.61 -6.60 0.39
N VAL A 31 6.83 -6.60 -0.92
CA VAL A 31 6.69 -7.77 -1.79
C VAL A 31 7.95 -7.89 -2.63
N THR A 32 8.65 -9.02 -2.59
CA THR A 32 9.76 -9.29 -3.52
C THR A 32 9.21 -9.76 -4.87
N CYS A 33 9.78 -9.27 -5.97
CA CYS A 33 9.35 -9.54 -7.35
C CYS A 33 10.55 -9.62 -8.30
N PRO A 34 10.67 -10.59 -9.22
CA PRO A 34 11.94 -10.89 -9.86
C PRO A 34 12.39 -10.01 -11.08
N ASN A 35 12.21 -8.67 -11.11
CA ASN A 35 12.60 -7.86 -12.29
C ASN A 35 13.83 -6.91 -12.17
N ASP A 36 14.42 -6.51 -13.30
CA ASP A 36 15.89 -6.51 -13.43
C ASP A 36 16.66 -5.21 -13.07
N THR A 37 16.00 -4.06 -12.97
CA THR A 37 16.74 -2.78 -13.09
C THR A 37 17.29 -2.27 -11.76
N VAL A 38 16.79 -2.78 -10.63
CA VAL A 38 17.07 -2.25 -9.25
C VAL A 38 17.67 -3.32 -8.30
N ALA A 39 17.66 -4.60 -8.68
CA ALA A 39 18.14 -5.73 -7.87
C ALA A 39 19.67 -5.78 -7.64
N LYS A 40 20.44 -4.93 -8.31
CA LYS A 40 21.90 -5.11 -8.47
C LYS A 40 22.77 -4.92 -7.24
N ASP A 41 22.25 -4.42 -6.12
CA ASP A 41 23.11 -4.10 -4.98
C ASP A 41 22.89 -4.93 -3.70
N ILE A 42 21.74 -5.56 -3.43
CA ILE A 42 21.57 -6.30 -2.15
C ILE A 42 20.45 -7.37 -2.20
N ALA A 43 20.80 -8.64 -2.40
CA ALA A 43 19.99 -9.77 -1.95
C ALA A 43 20.86 -11.04 -1.83
N ARG A 44 20.97 -11.60 -0.63
CA ARG A 44 21.54 -12.93 -0.35
C ARG A 44 20.52 -13.69 0.47
N PHE A 45 20.15 -14.89 0.05
CA PHE A 45 19.38 -15.81 0.88
C PHE A 45 19.92 -17.24 0.75
N GLU A 46 19.67 -18.05 1.77
CA GLU A 46 20.09 -19.45 1.80
C GLU A 46 18.91 -20.34 1.42
N TRP A 47 19.10 -21.21 0.41
CA TRP A 47 18.11 -22.16 -0.04
C TRP A 47 18.73 -23.56 -0.15
N LYS A 48 18.14 -24.55 0.54
CA LYS A 48 18.61 -25.95 0.57
C LYS A 48 20.11 -26.12 0.89
N GLY A 49 20.65 -25.31 1.80
CA GLY A 49 22.06 -25.36 2.21
C GLY A 49 23.04 -24.80 1.18
N LYS A 50 22.54 -24.09 0.16
CA LYS A 50 23.34 -23.32 -0.80
C LYS A 50 22.91 -21.86 -0.72
N ILE A 51 23.88 -20.98 -0.84
CA ILE A 51 23.58 -19.57 -1.09
C ILE A 51 23.12 -19.50 -2.55
N GLU A 52 21.87 -19.10 -2.76
CA GLU A 52 21.31 -18.87 -4.08
C GLU A 52 21.30 -17.36 -4.33
N GLU A 53 21.59 -16.96 -5.57
CA GLU A 53 21.60 -15.57 -6.01
C GLU A 53 20.49 -15.42 -7.04
N ASP A 54 19.37 -14.80 -6.66
CA ASP A 54 18.28 -14.47 -7.57
C ASP A 54 18.03 -12.95 -7.59
N SER A 55 17.61 -12.43 -8.74
CA SER A 55 17.41 -11.00 -8.96
C SER A 55 15.99 -10.60 -8.55
N GLU A 56 15.84 -9.97 -7.39
CA GLU A 56 14.53 -9.57 -6.84
C GLU A 56 14.40 -8.05 -6.64
N VAL A 57 13.16 -7.56 -6.73
CA VAL A 57 12.72 -6.18 -6.55
C VAL A 57 11.80 -6.11 -5.37
N LEU A 58 12.08 -5.17 -4.47
CA LEU A 58 11.19 -4.86 -3.37
C LEU A 58 10.10 -3.87 -3.80
N LEU A 59 8.86 -4.34 -3.92
CA LEU A 59 7.68 -3.48 -4.07
C LEU A 59 7.21 -3.02 -2.70
N MET A 60 6.99 -1.72 -2.54
CA MET A 60 6.42 -1.13 -1.32
C MET A 60 5.02 -0.58 -1.59
N ILE A 61 3.99 -1.36 -1.26
CA ILE A 61 2.58 -1.06 -1.49
C ILE A 61 1.99 -0.39 -0.25
N LYS A 62 1.20 0.68 -0.41
CA LYS A 62 0.45 1.30 0.69
C LYS A 62 -1.02 0.99 0.47
N THR A 63 -1.64 0.37 1.45
CA THR A 63 -3.04 -0.05 1.37
C THR A 63 -3.69 0.01 2.75
N ARG A 64 -5.02 -0.12 2.81
CA ARG A 64 -5.72 -0.29 4.08
C ARG A 64 -5.28 -1.58 4.75
N THR A 65 -5.13 -1.56 6.07
CA THR A 65 -4.78 -2.75 6.86
C THR A 65 -5.81 -3.87 6.67
N SER A 66 -7.09 -3.53 6.50
CA SER A 66 -8.16 -4.49 6.17
C SER A 66 -7.96 -5.23 4.84
N LYS A 67 -7.20 -4.66 3.91
CA LYS A 67 -6.94 -5.23 2.58
C LYS A 67 -5.66 -6.06 2.48
N VAL A 68 -4.84 -6.10 3.53
CA VAL A 68 -3.56 -6.84 3.51
C VAL A 68 -3.79 -8.32 3.21
N SER A 69 -4.79 -8.98 3.81
CA SER A 69 -5.07 -10.40 3.53
C SER A 69 -5.41 -10.65 2.05
N ALA A 70 -6.31 -9.85 1.49
CA ALA A 70 -6.71 -9.96 0.09
C ALA A 70 -5.56 -9.63 -0.88
N LEU A 71 -4.72 -8.65 -0.53
CA LEU A 71 -3.49 -8.35 -1.27
C LEU A 71 -2.53 -9.55 -1.26
N THR A 72 -2.29 -10.16 -0.11
CA THR A 72 -1.42 -11.33 0.02
C THR A 72 -1.94 -12.51 -0.79
N GLU A 73 -3.25 -12.78 -0.76
CA GLU A 73 -3.87 -13.82 -1.59
C GLU A 73 -3.71 -13.55 -3.09
N TYR A 74 -3.93 -12.31 -3.51
CA TYR A 74 -3.74 -11.93 -4.91
C TYR A 74 -2.29 -12.11 -5.33
N VAL A 75 -1.32 -11.59 -4.56
CA VAL A 75 0.11 -11.76 -4.83
C VAL A 75 0.44 -13.26 -4.95
N ARG A 76 0.02 -14.08 -3.99
CA ARG A 76 0.24 -15.54 -4.05
C ARG A 76 -0.34 -16.20 -5.30
N SER A 77 -1.46 -15.70 -5.83
CA SER A 77 -2.11 -16.27 -7.02
C SER A 77 -1.39 -15.96 -8.33
N VAL A 78 -0.60 -14.88 -8.38
CA VAL A 78 0.09 -14.43 -9.59
C VAL A 78 1.62 -14.50 -9.49
N HIS A 79 2.16 -14.66 -8.29
CA HIS A 79 3.60 -14.71 -8.05
C HIS A 79 4.19 -16.02 -8.54
N PRO A 80 5.35 -16.01 -9.23
CA PRO A 80 5.97 -17.23 -9.77
C PRO A 80 6.46 -18.21 -8.70
N TYR A 81 6.71 -17.73 -7.48
CA TYR A 81 7.14 -18.57 -6.37
C TYR A 81 5.96 -19.18 -5.63
N GLU A 82 6.12 -20.44 -5.22
CA GLU A 82 5.18 -21.16 -4.36
C GLU A 82 4.98 -20.47 -3.01
N VAL A 83 6.07 -19.88 -2.47
CA VAL A 83 6.06 -19.10 -1.23
C VAL A 83 6.64 -17.71 -1.55
N CYS A 84 5.76 -16.74 -1.82
CA CYS A 84 6.15 -15.35 -2.03
C CYS A 84 6.32 -14.61 -0.69
N GLU A 85 7.31 -13.73 -0.60
CA GLU A 85 7.45 -12.83 0.54
C GLU A 85 6.40 -11.72 0.46
N VAL A 86 5.53 -11.65 1.47
CA VAL A 86 4.62 -10.52 1.69
C VAL A 86 4.63 -10.19 3.17
N ILE A 87 5.25 -9.06 3.53
CA ILE A 87 5.36 -8.59 4.92
C ILE A 87 4.66 -7.25 5.03
N SER A 88 3.78 -7.08 6.02
CA SER A 88 3.08 -5.82 6.28
C SER A 88 3.47 -5.19 7.61
N VAL A 89 3.66 -3.88 7.63
CA VAL A 89 3.88 -3.07 8.84
C VAL A 89 2.79 -2.00 8.95
N PRO A 90 2.11 -1.89 10.12
CA PRO A 90 1.11 -0.85 10.33
C PRO A 90 1.77 0.53 10.36
N ILE A 91 1.13 1.53 9.73
CA ILE A 91 1.57 2.93 9.79
C ILE A 91 0.90 3.58 11.00
N GLU A 92 1.71 4.00 11.98
CA GLU A 92 1.17 4.64 13.19
C GLU A 92 0.98 6.16 13.03
N GLN A 93 1.88 6.81 12.29
CA GLN A 93 1.92 8.27 12.12
C GLN A 93 2.38 8.64 10.70
N GLY A 94 2.01 9.83 10.25
CA GLY A 94 2.46 10.37 8.97
C GLY A 94 1.70 11.62 8.55
N ASN A 95 1.85 12.02 7.28
CA ASN A 95 1.16 13.18 6.74
C ASN A 95 -0.34 12.91 6.58
N ALA A 96 -1.17 13.48 7.45
CA ALA A 96 -2.59 13.15 7.55
C ALA A 96 -3.38 13.30 6.21
N PRO A 97 -3.21 14.36 5.41
CA PRO A 97 -3.82 14.46 4.08
C PRO A 97 -3.44 13.30 3.13
N TYR A 98 -2.19 12.85 3.17
CA TYR A 98 -1.73 11.74 2.32
C TYR A 98 -2.34 10.41 2.78
N LEU A 99 -2.38 10.16 4.08
CA LEU A 99 -2.96 8.93 4.62
C LEU A 99 -4.48 8.88 4.40
N SER A 100 -5.14 10.03 4.47
CA SER A 100 -6.57 10.17 4.12
C SER A 100 -6.79 9.88 2.64
N TRP A 101 -5.93 10.39 1.75
CA TRP A 101 -6.01 10.07 0.32
C TRP A 101 -5.83 8.56 0.03
N VAL A 102 -4.94 7.87 0.76
CA VAL A 102 -4.78 6.41 0.64
C VAL A 102 -6.07 5.69 1.06
N THR A 103 -6.67 6.09 2.18
CA THR A 103 -7.95 5.49 2.62
C THR A 103 -9.05 5.81 1.61
N ASP A 104 -9.16 7.03 1.12
CA ASP A 104 -10.24 7.43 0.20
C ASP A 104 -10.14 6.71 -1.16
N THR A 105 -8.92 6.43 -1.63
CA THR A 105 -8.67 5.80 -2.94
C THR A 105 -8.81 4.27 -2.88
N VAL A 106 -8.62 3.65 -1.72
CA VAL A 106 -8.75 2.21 -1.52
C VAL A 106 -10.07 1.92 -0.79
N PRO A 107 -11.13 1.43 -1.44
CA PRO A 107 -12.40 1.14 -0.76
C PRO A 107 -12.27 0.00 0.26
N GLU A 108 -13.21 -0.10 1.20
CA GLU A 108 -13.35 -1.27 2.12
C GLU A 108 -13.74 -2.56 1.40
#